data_AF-A0A0K6I0B5-F1
#
_entry.id   AF-A0A0K6I0B5-F1
#
_cell.length_a   1.000
_cell.length_b   1.000
_cell.length_c   1.000
_cell.angle_alpha   90.00
_cell.angle_beta   90.00
_cell.angle_gamma   90.00
#
_symmetry.space_group_name_H-M   'P 1'
#
loop_
_entity.id
_entity.type
_entity.pdbx_description
1 polymer ?
#
loop_
_entity_poly.entity_id
_entity_poly.type
_entity_poly.pdbx_seq_one_letter_code
_entity_poly.pdbx_strand_id
1 'polypeptide(L)' 'MAKTQSGDLAKEDILTRIETWAGGEAEALHWYRSCPIPAFDGRTAEALVKAGQSSAIWDYLDNLDRGACS' A
#
# COMPACT_ATOMS: atom_id res chain seq x y z
N MET A 1 -0.50 -4.78 20.55
CA MET A 1 -0.55 -6.11 19.93
C MET A 1 -0.27 -5.93 18.45
N ALA A 2 1.02 -5.96 18.09
CA ALA A 2 1.48 -5.81 16.72
C ALA A 2 1.24 -7.13 15.99
N LYS A 3 0.31 -7.13 15.03
CA LYS A 3 0.10 -8.27 14.14
C LYS A 3 1.27 -8.31 13.17
N THR A 4 2.29 -9.09 13.50
CA THR A 4 3.30 -9.53 12.54
C THR A 4 2.61 -10.43 11.52
N GLN A 5 2.08 -9.83 10.45
CA GLN A 5 1.52 -10.58 9.33
C GLN A 5 2.65 -10.88 8.34
N SER A 6 3.45 -11.90 8.66
CA SER A 6 4.50 -12.47 7.80
C SER A 6 3.96 -13.50 6.79
N GLY A 7 2.71 -13.38 6.38
CA GLY A 7 2.15 -14.17 5.27
C GLY A 7 1.90 -13.22 4.12
N ASP A 8 2.46 -13.51 2.95
CA ASP A 8 2.28 -12.83 1.66
C ASP A 8 0.98 -12.02 1.60
N LEU A 9 1.06 -10.71 1.88
CA LEU A 9 -0.12 -9.86 1.83
C LEU A 9 -0.53 -9.75 0.38
N ALA A 10 -1.76 -10.15 0.09
CA ALA A 10 -2.28 -10.07 -1.26
C ALA A 10 -2.45 -8.60 -1.65
N LYS A 11 -2.46 -8.33 -2.96
CA LYS A 11 -2.79 -7.00 -3.48
C LYS A 11 -4.13 -6.50 -2.91
N GLU A 12 -5.08 -7.42 -2.66
CA GLU A 12 -6.43 -7.13 -2.18
C GLU A 12 -6.44 -6.59 -0.75
N ASP A 13 -5.58 -7.12 0.13
CA ASP A 13 -5.42 -6.60 1.49
C ASP A 13 -4.92 -5.16 1.47
N ILE A 14 -3.93 -4.88 0.60
CA ILE A 14 -3.37 -3.54 0.42
C ILE A 14 -4.43 -2.58 -0.13
N LEU A 15 -5.19 -2.99 -1.14
CA LEU A 15 -6.26 -2.17 -1.71
C LEU A 15 -7.33 -1.87 -0.68
N THR A 16 -7.81 -2.86 0.07
CA THR A 16 -8.80 -2.67 1.15
C THR A 16 -8.32 -1.67 2.20
N ARG A 17 -7.02 -1.72 2.54
CA ARG A 17 -6.40 -0.77 3.47
C ARG A 17 -6.41 0.65 2.91
N ILE A 18 -6.10 0.80 1.62
CA ILE A 18 -6.10 2.11 0.94
C ILE A 18 -7.52 2.64 0.81
N GLU A 19 -8.50 1.80 0.44
CA GLU A 19 -9.92 2.18 0.29
C GLU A 19 -10.49 2.85 1.54
N THR A 20 -10.04 2.42 2.73
CA THR A 20 -10.47 2.98 4.01
C THR A 20 -10.28 4.51 4.09
N TRP A 21 -9.25 5.05 3.42
CA TRP A 21 -8.95 6.48 3.41
C TRP A 21 -8.98 7.12 2.01
N ALA A 22 -8.92 6.32 0.95
CA ALA A 22 -9.03 6.81 -0.43
C ALA A 22 -10.47 7.04 -0.89
N GLY A 23 -11.49 6.62 -0.13
CA GLY A 23 -12.89 6.93 -0.45
C GLY A 23 -13.57 5.99 -1.45
N GLY A 24 -12.84 5.00 -1.99
CA GLY A 24 -13.40 3.90 -2.78
C GLY A 24 -12.36 3.07 -3.54
N GLU A 25 -12.80 1.93 -4.06
CA GLU A 25 -11.98 0.97 -4.81
C GLU A 25 -11.23 1.61 -5.98
N ALA A 26 -11.89 2.49 -6.72
CA ALA A 26 -11.31 3.16 -7.89
C ALA A 26 -10.15 4.09 -7.49
N GLU A 27 -10.29 4.84 -6.41
CA GLU A 27 -9.25 5.74 -5.87
C GLU A 27 -8.10 4.92 -5.27
N ALA A 28 -8.40 3.81 -4.58
CA ALA A 28 -7.38 2.90 -4.08
C ALA A 28 -6.57 2.27 -5.22
N LEU A 29 -7.23 1.83 -6.29
CA LEU A 29 -6.57 1.27 -7.46
C LEU A 29 -5.75 2.35 -8.19
N HIS A 30 -6.26 3.58 -8.27
CA HIS A 30 -5.54 4.71 -8.85
C HIS A 30 -4.26 5.00 -8.06
N TRP A 31 -4.34 5.05 -6.73
CA TRP A 31 -3.20 5.25 -5.84
C TRP A 31 -2.17 4.12 -5.98
N TYR A 32 -2.64 2.87 -5.93
CA TYR A 32 -1.80 1.66 -6.00
C TYR A 32 -0.90 1.62 -7.25
N ARG A 33 -1.39 2.19 -8.36
CA ARG A 33 -0.70 2.19 -9.66
C ARG A 33 0.01 3.51 -9.98
N SER A 34 -0.45 4.63 -9.45
CA SER A 34 -0.02 5.96 -9.88
C SER A 34 0.76 6.74 -8.82
N CYS A 35 0.68 6.37 -7.55
CA CYS A 35 1.38 7.08 -6.49
C CYS A 35 2.77 6.43 -6.22
N PRO A 36 3.87 7.09 -6.59
CA PRO A 36 5.22 6.60 -6.31
C PRO A 36 5.52 6.76 -4.82
N ILE A 37 6.06 5.71 -4.19
CA ILE A 37 6.40 5.76 -2.78
C ILE A 37 7.86 6.21 -2.63
N PRO A 38 8.14 7.41 -2.08
CA PRO A 38 9.50 7.93 -1.96
C PRO A 38 10.39 7.06 -1.05
N ALA A 39 9.80 6.37 -0.07
CA ALA A 39 10.52 5.42 0.79
C ALA A 39 11.04 4.17 0.03
N PHE A 40 10.52 3.91 -1.17
CA PHE A 40 10.88 2.75 -1.99
C PHE A 40 11.46 3.15 -3.34
N ASP A 41 12.34 4.16 -3.38
CA ASP A 41 12.99 4.62 -4.61
C ASP A 41 11.98 5.16 -5.65
N GLY A 42 10.84 5.70 -5.18
CA GLY A 42 9.76 6.15 -6.06
C GLY A 42 8.99 5.02 -6.75
N ARG A 43 9.13 3.77 -6.28
CA ARG A 43 8.36 2.63 -6.80
C ARG A 43 6.91 2.70 -6.35
N THR A 44 6.00 2.28 -7.22
CA THR A 44 4.58 2.16 -6.88
C THR A 44 4.31 0.92 -6.05
N ALA A 45 3.18 0.89 -5.35
CA ALA A 45 2.75 -0.29 -4.60
C ALA A 45 2.64 -1.53 -5.52
N GLU A 46 2.16 -1.37 -6.77
CA GLU A 46 2.14 -2.44 -7.77
C GLU A 46 3.53 -3.04 -8.03
N ALA A 47 4.56 -2.19 -8.16
CA ALA A 47 5.92 -2.65 -8.41
C ALA A 47 6.51 -3.39 -7.20
N LEU A 48 6.12 -3.01 -5.98
CA LEU A 48 6.60 -3.64 -4.74
C LEU A 48 5.91 -4.99 -4.48
N VAL A 49 4.59 -5.09 -4.74
CA VAL A 49 3.87 -6.37 -4.66
C VAL A 49 4.44 -7.36 -5.67
N LYS A 50 4.71 -6.93 -6.91
CA LYS A 50 5.37 -7.77 -7.93
C LYS A 50 6.77 -8.24 -7.52
N ALA A 51 7.45 -7.50 -6.64
CA ALA A 51 8.76 -7.87 -6.11
C ALA A 51 8.68 -8.71 -4.81
N GLY A 52 7.47 -9.10 -4.36
CA GLY A 52 7.28 -9.85 -3.11
C GLY A 52 7.52 -9.00 -1.85
N GLN A 53 7.47 -7.67 -1.97
CA GLN A 53 7.70 -6.73 -0.86
C GLN A 53 6.39 -6.19 -0.28
N SER A 54 5.31 -6.96 -0.33
CA SER A 54 3.97 -6.54 0.11
C SER A 54 3.92 -6.20 1.61
N SER A 55 4.67 -6.92 2.45
CA SER A 55 4.80 -6.60 3.89
C SER A 55 5.44 -5.23 4.14
N ALA A 56 6.39 -4.80 3.28
CA ALA A 56 7.02 -3.48 3.42
C ALA A 56 6.04 -2.35 3.08
N ILE A 57 5.15 -2.57 2.10
CA ILE A 57 4.07 -1.64 1.78
C ILE A 57 3.12 -1.52 2.96
N TRP A 58 2.77 -2.64 3.59
CA TRP A 58 1.87 -2.64 4.75
C TRP A 58 2.44 -1.85 5.93
N ASP A 59 3.71 -2.08 6.27
CA ASP A 59 4.40 -1.31 7.32
C ASP A 59 4.48 0.18 6.98
N TYR A 60 4.72 0.50 5.70
CA TYR A 60 4.67 1.87 5.20
C TYR A 60 3.28 2.49 5.36
N LEU A 61 2.22 1.78 4.96
CA LEU A 61 0.82 2.22 5.08
C LEU A 61 0.31 2.29 6.53
N ASP A 62 0.88 1.48 7.44
CA ASP A 62 0.60 1.55 8.88
C ASP A 62 1.22 2.80 9.50
N ASN A 63 2.43 3.17 9.08
CA ASN A 63 3.09 4.41 9.48
C ASN A 63 2.53 5.66 8.78
N LEU A 64 1.90 5.51 7.61
CA LEU A 64 1.39 6.63 6.84
C LEU A 64 0.00 7.04 7.34
N ASP A 65 -0.02 7.80 8.42
CA ASP A 65 -1.25 8.17 9.14
C ASP A 65 -2.19 9.09 8.33
N ARG A 66 -1.71 9.75 7.25
CA ARG A 66 -2.49 10.74 6.47
C ARG A 66 -2.07 10.79 4.99
N GLY A 67 -2.94 10.29 4.11
CA GLY A 67 -3.08 10.63 2.68
C GLY A 67 -1.80 10.94 1.89
N ALA A 68 -1.17 9.92 1.31
CA ALA A 68 -0.16 10.13 0.28
C ALA A 68 -0.86 10.34 -1.08
N CYS A 69 -0.39 11.32 -1.85
CA CYS A 69 -0.97 11.86 -3.08
C CYS A 69 -2.32 12.59 -2.90
N SER A 70 -2.26 13.80 -2.34
CA SER A 70 -3.17 14.89 -2.73
C SER A 70 -2.73 15.52 -4.04
#